data_AF-A0ABD3Y2S0-F1
#
_entry.id   AF-A0ABD3Y2S0-F1
#
_cell.length_a   1.000
_cell.length_b   1.000
_cell.length_c   1.000
_cell.angle_alpha   90.00
_cell.angle_beta   90.00
_cell.angle_gamma   90.00
#
_symmetry.space_group_name_H-M   'P 1'
#
loop_
_entity.id
_entity.type
_entity.pdbx_description
1 polymer ?
#
loop_
_entity_poly.entity_id
_entity_poly.type
_entity_poly.pdbx_seq_one_letter_code
_entity_poly.pdbx_strand_id
1 'polypeptide(L)'
;IKETIDKTNLGHWKENDEVNLERAMKLGDRLDGHIVQGHVDQIGTCKNIEEANGSWYFTFEYDSNLENITIEKGSITINGVSPT
;
A
#
# COMPACT_ATOMS: atom_id res chain seq x y z
N ILE A 1 0.03 -16.14 9.59
CA ILE A 1 1.47 -15.79 9.48
C ILE A 1 2.01 -16.14 8.10
N LYS A 2 1.96 -17.42 7.66
CA LYS A 2 2.45 -17.80 6.33
C LYS A 2 1.86 -16.94 5.21
N GLU A 3 0.54 -16.79 5.17
CA GLU A 3 -0.13 -15.93 4.17
C GLU A 3 0.38 -14.49 4.19
N THR A 4 0.58 -13.89 5.36
CA THR A 4 1.11 -12.54 5.49
C THR A 4 2.54 -12.45 4.94
N ILE A 5 3.39 -13.47 5.18
CA ILE A 5 4.74 -13.50 4.62
C ILE A 5 4.69 -13.68 3.10
N ASP A 6 3.78 -14.51 2.58
CA ASP A 6 3.68 -14.81 1.16
C ASP A 6 3.07 -13.65 0.34
N LYS A 7 2.16 -12.86 0.94
CA LYS A 7 1.45 -11.75 0.26
C LYS A 7 2.04 -10.36 0.50
N THR A 8 3.02 -10.22 1.38
CA THR A 8 3.61 -8.92 1.74
C THR A 8 5.12 -8.92 1.62
N ASN A 9 5.74 -7.75 1.71
CA ASN A 9 7.19 -7.63 1.74
C ASN A 9 7.84 -8.00 3.09
N LEU A 10 7.07 -8.46 4.09
CA LEU A 10 7.57 -8.82 5.43
C LEU A 10 8.73 -9.82 5.39
N GLY A 11 8.70 -10.77 4.46
CA GLY A 11 9.78 -11.77 4.31
C GLY A 11 11.14 -11.18 3.92
N HIS A 12 11.18 -9.92 3.49
CA HIS A 12 12.40 -9.23 3.10
C HIS A 12 12.91 -8.25 4.15
N TRP A 13 12.17 -8.07 5.25
CA TRP A 13 12.52 -7.10 6.28
C TRP A 13 13.81 -7.50 7.00
N LYS A 14 14.59 -6.47 7.36
CA LYS A 14 15.82 -6.57 8.13
C LYS A 14 15.74 -5.69 9.37
N GLU A 15 16.64 -5.94 10.30
CA GLU A 15 16.80 -5.06 11.45
C GLU A 15 17.06 -3.62 10.98
N ASN A 16 16.33 -2.67 11.57
CA ASN A 16 16.34 -1.24 11.27
C ASN A 16 15.64 -0.81 9.97
N ASP A 17 14.91 -1.69 9.27
CA ASP A 17 14.02 -1.24 8.21
C ASP A 17 12.90 -0.35 8.76
N GLU A 18 12.62 0.76 8.07
CA GLU A 18 11.53 1.67 8.41
C GLU A 18 10.20 1.15 7.88
N VAL A 19 9.14 1.31 8.68
CA VAL A 19 7.80 0.81 8.37
C VAL A 19 6.74 1.85 8.68
N ASN A 20 5.67 1.84 7.91
CA ASN A 20 4.50 2.65 8.18
C ASN A 20 3.66 2.01 9.29
N LEU A 21 3.21 2.82 10.24
CA LEU A 21 2.35 2.39 11.34
C LEU A 21 1.10 3.28 11.37
N GLU A 22 -0.06 2.64 11.32
CA GLU A 22 -1.35 3.28 11.51
C GLU A 22 -2.14 2.50 12.57
N ARG A 23 -2.78 3.22 13.49
CA ARG A 23 -3.65 2.59 14.50
C ARG A 23 -4.99 2.27 13.88
N ALA A 24 -5.57 1.14 14.26
CA ALA A 24 -6.95 0.84 13.93
C ALA A 24 -7.87 2.00 14.39
N MET A 25 -8.73 2.45 13.49
CA MET A 25 -9.68 3.52 13.74
C MET A 25 -10.69 3.09 14.81
N LYS A 26 -11.02 3.99 15.76
CA LYS A 26 -12.09 3.69 16.73
C LYS A 26 -13.45 3.91 16.08
N LEU A 27 -14.46 3.22 16.61
CA LEU A 27 -15.83 3.43 16.18
C LEU A 27 -16.23 4.90 16.43
N GLY A 28 -16.66 5.58 15.35
CA GLY A 28 -17.08 6.98 15.39
C GLY A 28 -15.97 8.01 15.18
N ASP A 29 -14.71 7.58 15.01
CA ASP A 29 -13.64 8.49 14.60
C ASP A 29 -13.82 8.95 13.15
N ARG A 30 -13.17 10.06 12.80
CA ARG A 30 -13.19 10.62 11.45
C ARG A 30 -12.39 9.74 10.50
N LEU A 31 -13.02 9.34 9.39
CA LEU A 31 -12.37 8.70 8.25
C LEU A 31 -11.95 9.77 7.23
N ASP A 32 -10.69 9.74 6.81
CA ASP A 32 -10.14 10.54 5.72
C ASP A 32 -9.48 9.58 4.71
N GLY A 33 -9.64 9.82 3.41
CA GLY A 33 -9.31 8.84 2.36
C GLY A 33 -10.39 7.76 2.18
N HIS A 34 -10.01 6.48 2.28
CA HIS A 34 -10.91 5.31 2.13
C HIS A 34 -10.69 4.26 3.22
N ILE A 35 -11.57 3.25 3.25
CA ILE A 35 -11.47 2.15 4.22
C ILE A 35 -10.29 1.24 3.87
N VAL A 36 -9.33 1.12 4.79
CA VAL A 36 -8.21 0.19 4.70
C VAL A 36 -8.41 -0.93 5.72
N GLN A 37 -8.52 -2.17 5.26
CA GLN A 37 -8.76 -3.33 6.14
C GLN A 37 -7.47 -3.92 6.73
N GLY A 38 -6.30 -3.63 6.14
CA GLY A 38 -5.03 -4.25 6.49
C GLY A 38 -4.82 -5.65 5.89
N HIS A 39 -5.73 -6.13 5.04
CA HIS A 39 -5.53 -7.33 4.23
C HIS A 39 -4.82 -6.95 2.93
N VAL A 40 -3.59 -7.44 2.75
CA VAL A 40 -2.80 -7.16 1.55
C VAL A 40 -3.11 -8.19 0.47
N ASP A 41 -3.37 -7.70 -0.74
CA ASP A 41 -3.71 -8.55 -1.89
C ASP A 41 -2.48 -9.14 -2.57
N GLN A 42 -1.47 -8.30 -2.85
CA GLN A 42 -0.23 -8.68 -3.53
C GLN A 42 0.89 -7.68 -3.29
N ILE A 43 2.10 -8.03 -3.74
CA ILE A 43 3.26 -7.14 -3.79
C ILE A 43 3.33 -6.46 -5.16
N GLY A 44 3.50 -5.14 -5.17
CA GLY A 44 3.88 -4.36 -6.35
C GLY A 44 5.33 -3.88 -6.30
N THR A 45 5.95 -3.70 -7.46
CA THR A 45 7.29 -3.12 -7.59
C THR A 45 7.20 -1.66 -8.01
N CYS A 46 7.80 -0.76 -7.23
CA CYS A 46 7.98 0.63 -7.66
C CYS A 46 9.05 0.67 -8.78
N LYS A 47 8.65 1.05 -10.00
CA LYS A 47 9.53 1.13 -11.17
C LYS A 47 10.13 2.50 -11.38
N ASN A 48 9.46 3.55 -10.90
CA ASN A 48 9.89 4.92 -11.11
C ASN A 48 9.40 5.84 -9.99
N ILE A 49 10.22 6.84 -9.68
CA ILE A 49 9.95 7.88 -8.69
C ILE A 49 10.38 9.21 -9.31
N GLU A 50 9.45 10.15 -9.46
CA GLU A 50 9.72 11.47 -10.05
C GLU A 50 9.31 12.56 -9.07
N GLU A 51 10.22 13.48 -8.77
CA GLU A 51 9.91 14.67 -8.01
C GLU A 51 9.12 15.67 -8.88
N ALA A 52 8.03 16.18 -8.33
CA ALA A 52 7.11 17.09 -9.00
C ALA A 52 6.83 18.31 -8.12
N ASN A 53 7.80 19.23 -8.03
CA ASN A 53 7.66 20.55 -7.39
C ASN A 53 6.98 20.49 -6.00
N GLY A 54 7.52 19.68 -5.09
CA GLY A 54 6.97 19.48 -3.74
C GLY A 54 5.96 18.32 -3.63
N SER A 55 5.74 17.59 -4.71
CA SER A 55 5.01 16.31 -4.75
C SER A 55 5.88 15.23 -5.37
N TRP A 56 5.37 13.99 -5.39
CA TRP A 56 6.06 12.84 -5.95
C TRP A 56 5.10 12.03 -6.81
N TYR A 57 5.56 11.62 -8.00
CA TYR A 57 4.91 10.60 -8.80
C TYR A 57 5.62 9.27 -8.61
N PHE A 58 4.83 8.25 -8.33
CA PHE A 58 5.31 6.88 -8.19
C PHE A 58 4.65 6.00 -9.25
N THR A 59 5.45 5.23 -9.98
CA THR A 59 4.95 4.24 -10.93
C THR A 59 5.15 2.85 -10.35
N PHE A 60 4.07 2.07 -10.26
CA PHE A 60 4.11 0.70 -9.75
C PHE A 60 3.72 -0.30 -10.84
N GLU A 61 4.38 -1.45 -10.84
CA GLU A 61 4.04 -2.63 -11.63
C GLU A 61 3.64 -3.76 -10.68
N TYR A 62 2.58 -4.50 -11.02
CA TYR A 62 2.10 -5.63 -10.24
C TYR A 62 1.45 -6.67 -11.17
N ASP A 63 1.14 -7.87 -10.67
CA ASP A 63 0.53 -8.93 -11.47
C ASP A 63 -0.97 -8.67 -11.67
N SER A 64 -1.36 -8.40 -12.91
CA SER A 64 -2.76 -8.16 -13.30
C SER A 64 -3.58 -9.44 -13.40
N ASN A 65 -2.96 -10.63 -13.39
CA ASN A 65 -3.66 -11.91 -13.46
C ASN A 65 -4.32 -12.31 -12.13
N LEU A 66 -3.98 -11.62 -11.04
CA LEU A 66 -4.57 -11.88 -9.71
C LEU A 66 -5.97 -11.27 -9.52
N GLU A 67 -6.56 -10.68 -10.58
CA GLU A 67 -7.91 -10.09 -10.61
C GLU A 67 -8.14 -8.99 -9.55
N ASN A 68 -7.06 -8.41 -9.02
CA ASN A 68 -7.10 -7.27 -8.12
C ASN A 68 -7.46 -6.01 -8.92
N ILE A 69 -8.67 -5.50 -8.70
CA ILE A 69 -9.23 -4.41 -9.50
C ILE A 69 -8.56 -3.10 -9.15
N THR A 70 -7.92 -2.46 -10.14
CA THR A 70 -7.56 -1.05 -10.09
C THR A 70 -8.24 -0.31 -11.23
N ILE A 71 -8.77 0.86 -10.96
CA ILE A 71 -9.39 1.73 -11.97
C ILE A 71 -8.73 3.10 -11.94
N GLU A 72 -8.80 3.82 -13.05
CA GLU A 72 -8.37 5.21 -13.12
C GLU A 72 -9.11 6.05 -12.07
N LYS A 73 -8.36 6.85 -11.28
CA LYS A 73 -8.88 7.67 -10.17
C LYS A 73 -9.59 6.89 -9.05
N GLY A 74 -9.39 5.57 -9.00
CA GLY A 74 -9.76 4.76 -7.84
C GLY A 74 -8.78 4.95 -6.69
N SER A 75 -9.18 4.51 -5.50
CA SER A 75 -8.31 4.47 -4.33
C SER A 75 -7.50 3.19 -4.29
N ILE A 76 -6.27 3.28 -3.80
CA ILE A 76 -5.38 2.14 -3.55
C ILE A 76 -4.64 2.38 -2.22
N THR A 77 -4.18 1.32 -1.57
CA THR A 77 -3.33 1.43 -0.39
C THR A 77 -1.98 0.80 -0.67
N ILE A 78 -0.90 1.55 -0.46
CA ILE A 78 0.48 1.11 -0.70
C ILE A 78 1.25 1.23 0.60
N ASN A 79 1.73 0.10 1.14
CA ASN A 79 2.41 0.04 2.44
C ASN A 79 1.66 0.82 3.56
N GLY A 80 0.33 0.72 3.60
CA GLY A 80 -0.50 1.43 4.60
C GLY A 80 -0.76 2.92 4.30
N VAL A 81 -0.22 3.48 3.22
CA VAL A 81 -0.54 4.85 2.79
C VAL A 81 -1.68 4.80 1.78
N SER A 82 -2.66 5.68 1.95
CA SER A 82 -3.74 5.93 0.99
C SER A 82 -3.40 7.18 0.15
N PRO A 83 -2.67 7.04 -0.98
CA PRO A 83 -2.41 8.16 -1.86
C PRO A 83 -3.68 8.61 -2.59
N THR A 84 -3.77 9.91 -2.83
CA THR A 84 -4.77 10.53 -3.71
C THR A 84 -4.20 10.71 -5.10
#